data_AF-A0A254UUT8-F1
#
_entry.id   AF-A0A254UUT8-F1
#
_cell.length_a   1.000
_cell.length_b   1.000
_cell.length_c   1.000
_cell.angle_alpha   90.00
_cell.angle_beta   90.00
_cell.angle_gamma   90.00
#
_symmetry.space_group_name_H-M   'P 1'
#
loop_
_entity.id
_entity.type
_entity.pdbx_description
1 polymer ?
#
loop_
_entity_poly.entity_id
_entity_poly.type
_entity_poly.pdbx_seq_one_letter_code
_entity_poly.pdbx_strand_id
1 'polypeptide(L)'
;MFQQPKRIETVKVMAREAIYALEALPADVLRGAERDRDLCEQLVVEGDVFGEDFREAGAEILRHLARIEPDETIARELDRAMRRLRDAINGSYRTAVAFSVERATSIQGAA
;
A
#
# COMPACT_ATOMS: atom_id res chain seq x y z
N MET A 1 19.20 -18.58 3.40
CA MET A 1 18.05 -18.03 4.16
C MET A 1 18.30 -16.52 4.39
N PHE A 2 18.04 -15.66 3.40
CA PHE A 2 18.34 -14.20 3.46
C PHE A 2 17.41 -13.32 2.60
N GLN A 3 16.30 -13.87 2.06
CA GLN A 3 15.40 -13.12 1.17
C GLN A 3 14.26 -12.39 1.90
N GLN A 4 13.90 -12.80 3.12
CA GLN A 4 12.76 -12.24 3.86
C GLN A 4 12.95 -10.77 4.31
N PRO A 5 14.11 -10.35 4.86
CA PRO A 5 14.29 -8.96 5.29
C PRO A 5 14.19 -7.99 4.10
N LYS A 6 14.71 -8.41 2.94
CA LYS A 6 14.66 -7.63 1.71
C LYS A 6 13.23 -7.46 1.20
N ARG A 7 12.37 -8.47 1.33
CA ARG A 7 10.96 -8.37 0.90
C ARG A 7 10.17 -7.44 1.79
N ILE A 8 10.33 -7.54 3.11
CA ILE A 8 9.69 -6.61 4.07
C ILE A 8 10.07 -5.17 3.74
N GLU A 9 11.37 -4.92 3.59
CA GLU A 9 11.88 -3.56 3.30
C GLU A 9 11.37 -3.06 1.96
N THR A 10 11.30 -3.93 0.94
CA THR A 10 10.75 -3.56 -0.37
C THR A 10 9.30 -3.09 -0.25
N VAL A 11 8.46 -3.78 0.51
CA VAL A 11 7.05 -3.36 0.70
C VAL A 11 6.95 -2.05 1.47
N LYS A 12 7.79 -1.84 2.49
CA LYS A 12 7.83 -0.56 3.22
C LYS A 12 8.23 0.60 2.31
N VAL A 13 9.22 0.39 1.44
CA VAL A 13 9.62 1.39 0.44
C VAL A 13 8.49 1.66 -0.55
N MET A 14 7.84 0.60 -1.08
CA MET A 14 6.69 0.76 -1.99
C MET A 14 5.54 1.55 -1.34
N ALA A 15 5.25 1.29 -0.06
CA ALA A 15 4.19 1.98 0.66
C ALA A 15 4.52 3.47 0.87
N ARG A 16 5.76 3.80 1.25
CA ARG A 16 6.23 5.21 1.31
C ARG A 16 6.13 5.90 -0.05
N GLU A 17 6.57 5.23 -1.10
CA GLU A 17 6.48 5.74 -2.46
C GLU A 17 5.03 5.94 -2.94
N ALA A 18 4.07 5.16 -2.43
CA ALA A 18 2.66 5.37 -2.68
C ALA A 18 2.15 6.62 -1.98
N ILE A 19 2.52 6.84 -0.71
CA ILE A 19 2.16 8.08 0.03
C ILE A 19 2.72 9.32 -0.67
N TYR A 20 4.00 9.30 -1.09
CA TYR A 20 4.57 10.43 -1.84
C TYR A 20 3.86 10.69 -3.17
N ALA A 21 3.38 9.64 -3.84
CA ALA A 21 2.61 9.81 -5.06
C ALA A 21 1.21 10.40 -4.79
N LEU A 22 0.58 10.06 -3.66
CA LEU A 22 -0.68 10.67 -3.22
C LEU A 22 -0.51 12.14 -2.85
N GLU A 23 0.58 12.50 -2.17
CA GLU A 23 0.89 13.88 -1.78
C GLU A 23 1.22 14.80 -2.96
N ALA A 24 1.67 14.22 -4.08
CA ALA A 24 1.91 14.97 -5.32
C ALA A 24 0.60 15.36 -6.04
N LEU A 25 -0.54 14.77 -5.65
CA LEU A 25 -1.84 15.13 -6.22
C LEU A 25 -2.31 16.48 -5.65
N PRO A 26 -3.09 17.25 -6.42
CA PRO A 26 -3.78 18.41 -5.87
C PRO A 26 -4.65 18.05 -4.66
N ALA A 27 -4.68 18.94 -3.65
CA ALA A 27 -5.31 18.64 -2.36
C ALA A 27 -6.81 18.34 -2.46
N ASP A 28 -7.49 18.87 -3.48
CA ASP A 28 -8.91 18.63 -3.74
C ASP A 28 -9.20 17.24 -4.30
N VAL A 29 -8.24 16.57 -4.94
CA VAL A 29 -8.37 15.21 -5.47
C VAL A 29 -8.65 14.21 -4.35
N LEU A 30 -8.08 14.41 -3.17
CA LEU A 30 -8.28 13.54 -2.00
C LEU A 30 -9.40 14.00 -1.06
N ARG A 31 -10.11 15.07 -1.38
CA ARG A 31 -11.22 15.56 -0.55
C ARG A 31 -12.28 14.47 -0.42
N GLY A 32 -12.61 14.08 0.81
CA GLY A 32 -13.53 12.97 1.10
C GLY A 32 -12.86 11.61 1.31
N ALA A 33 -11.56 11.49 1.07
CA ALA A 33 -10.73 10.33 1.41
C ALA A 33 -9.57 10.70 2.37
N GLU A 34 -9.64 11.88 3.01
CA GLU A 34 -8.60 12.41 3.89
C GLU A 34 -8.29 11.46 5.04
N ARG A 35 -9.34 10.91 5.69
CA ARG A 35 -9.17 9.98 6.80
C ARG A 35 -8.44 8.69 6.41
N ASP A 36 -8.79 8.12 5.26
CA ASP A 36 -8.14 6.91 4.77
C ASP A 36 -6.68 7.20 4.40
N ARG A 37 -6.41 8.38 3.80
CA ARG A 37 -5.05 8.84 3.50
C ARG A 37 -4.22 9.04 4.77
N ASP A 38 -4.76 9.68 5.79
CA ASP A 38 -4.07 9.92 7.06
C ASP A 38 -3.80 8.62 7.81
N LEU A 39 -4.77 7.70 7.85
CA LEU A 39 -4.57 6.36 8.41
C LEU A 39 -3.49 5.59 7.65
N CYS A 40 -3.52 5.64 6.33
CA CYS A 40 -2.54 4.96 5.49
C CYS A 40 -1.13 5.54 5.71
N GLU A 41 -0.98 6.87 5.81
CA GLU A 41 0.29 7.51 6.16
C GLU A 41 0.79 7.07 7.54
N GLN A 42 -0.09 7.09 8.55
CA GLN A 42 0.26 6.67 9.91
C GLN A 42 0.81 5.24 9.92
N LEU A 43 0.10 4.29 9.30
CA LEU A 43 0.51 2.89 9.22
C LEU A 43 1.84 2.72 8.48
N VAL A 44 2.11 3.54 7.47
CA VAL A 44 3.39 3.55 6.73
C VAL A 44 4.54 4.09 7.60
N VAL A 45 4.29 5.12 8.41
CA VAL A 45 5.27 5.70 9.35
C VAL A 45 5.61 4.70 10.45
N GLU A 46 4.60 4.05 11.03
CA GLU A 46 4.75 3.01 12.07
C GLU A 46 5.35 1.72 11.50
N GLY A 47 5.22 1.52 10.18
CA GLY A 47 5.74 0.35 9.47
C GLY A 47 4.78 -0.84 9.44
N ASP A 48 3.53 -0.63 9.84
CA ASP A 48 2.43 -1.61 9.94
C ASP A 48 1.70 -1.82 8.61
N VAL A 49 2.49 -1.97 7.54
CA VAL A 49 2.00 -2.09 6.15
C VAL A 49 1.54 -3.50 5.77
N PHE A 50 1.65 -4.47 6.68
CA PHE A 50 1.21 -5.86 6.47
C PHE A 50 -0.15 -6.17 7.11
N GLY A 51 -0.73 -5.21 7.82
CA GLY A 51 -2.04 -5.30 8.44
C GLY A 51 -3.20 -5.26 7.43
N GLU A 52 -4.38 -5.66 7.90
CA GLU A 52 -5.62 -5.50 7.13
C GLU A 52 -5.99 -4.03 6.97
N ASP A 53 -5.83 -3.23 8.03
CA ASP A 53 -6.10 -1.79 8.05
C ASP A 53 -5.39 -1.05 6.91
N PHE A 54 -4.10 -1.33 6.67
CA PHE A 54 -3.36 -0.70 5.57
C PHE A 54 -3.95 -1.07 4.21
N ARG A 55 -4.36 -2.34 4.03
CA ARG A 55 -4.92 -2.81 2.77
C ARG A 55 -6.33 -2.27 2.54
N GLU A 56 -7.13 -2.17 3.59
CA GLU A 56 -8.49 -1.63 3.53
C GLU A 56 -8.47 -0.12 3.25
N ALA A 57 -7.73 0.65 4.05
CA ALA A 57 -7.56 2.09 3.82
C ALA A 57 -7.00 2.37 2.42
N GLY A 58 -5.97 1.63 1.99
CA GLY A 58 -5.44 1.74 0.64
C GLY A 58 -6.45 1.39 -0.45
N ALA A 59 -7.32 0.40 -0.23
CA ALA A 59 -8.38 0.05 -1.18
C ALA A 59 -9.46 1.13 -1.25
N GLU A 60 -9.85 1.74 -0.12
CA GLU A 60 -10.82 2.85 -0.13
C GLU A 60 -10.28 4.07 -0.88
N ILE A 61 -9.01 4.42 -0.66
CA ILE A 61 -8.35 5.49 -1.45
C ILE A 61 -8.40 5.14 -2.95
N LEU A 62 -8.09 3.90 -3.35
CA LEU A 62 -8.19 3.50 -4.77
C LEU A 62 -9.60 3.62 -5.33
N ARG A 63 -10.63 3.25 -4.54
CA ARG A 63 -12.04 3.41 -4.95
C ARG A 63 -12.43 4.88 -5.08
N HIS A 64 -11.92 5.74 -4.22
CA HIS A 64 -12.10 7.18 -4.30
C HIS A 64 -11.46 7.74 -5.57
N LEU A 65 -10.17 7.47 -5.79
CA LEU A 65 -9.43 7.95 -6.96
C LEU A 65 -10.02 7.46 -8.29
N ALA A 66 -10.56 6.24 -8.33
CA ALA A 66 -11.19 5.68 -9.53
C ALA A 66 -12.48 6.40 -9.96
N ARG A 67 -13.09 7.22 -9.10
CA ARG A 67 -14.29 8.01 -9.43
C ARG A 67 -13.95 9.38 -10.00
N ILE A 68 -12.69 9.77 -9.96
CA ILE A 68 -12.22 11.07 -10.43
C ILE A 68 -12.08 10.99 -11.94
N GLU A 69 -12.67 11.95 -12.64
CA GLU A 69 -12.42 12.15 -14.07
C GLU A 69 -11.23 13.11 -14.20
N PRO A 70 -10.03 12.61 -14.56
CA PRO A 70 -8.85 13.47 -14.63
C PRO A 70 -8.86 14.31 -15.89
N ASP A 71 -8.47 15.57 -15.76
CA ASP A 71 -8.02 16.35 -16.90
C ASP A 71 -6.57 16.01 -17.28
N GLU A 72 -6.08 16.58 -18.39
CA GLU A 72 -4.73 16.35 -18.90
C GLU A 72 -3.62 16.76 -17.91
N THR A 73 -3.91 17.65 -16.97
CA THR A 73 -2.92 18.17 -16.02
C THR A 73 -2.65 17.19 -14.87
N ILE A 74 -3.66 16.44 -14.43
CA ILE A 74 -3.55 15.49 -13.32
C ILE A 74 -3.53 14.02 -13.74
N ALA A 75 -3.95 13.69 -14.96
CA ALA A 75 -4.11 12.30 -15.42
C ALA A 75 -2.88 11.42 -15.16
N ARG A 76 -1.68 11.95 -15.43
CA ARG A 76 -0.42 11.21 -15.24
C ARG A 76 -0.11 10.94 -13.78
N GLU A 77 -0.22 11.95 -12.92
CA GLU A 77 0.10 11.77 -11.50
C GLU A 77 -0.99 10.96 -10.79
N LEU A 78 -2.26 11.08 -11.21
CA LEU A 78 -3.35 10.25 -10.72
C LEU A 78 -3.11 8.76 -11.04
N ASP A 79 -2.82 8.42 -12.29
CA ASP A 79 -2.48 7.04 -12.68
C ASP A 79 -1.28 6.52 -11.90
N ARG A 80 -0.23 7.34 -11.79
CA ARG A 80 0.97 6.99 -11.03
C ARG A 80 0.66 6.69 -9.56
N ALA A 81 -0.13 7.54 -8.90
CA ALA A 81 -0.53 7.35 -7.51
C ALA A 81 -1.35 6.07 -7.33
N MET A 82 -2.37 5.87 -8.18
CA MET A 82 -3.18 4.65 -8.16
C MET A 82 -2.35 3.39 -8.39
N ARG A 83 -1.39 3.42 -9.32
CA ARG A 83 -0.52 2.28 -9.60
C ARG A 83 0.40 1.97 -8.41
N ARG A 84 1.07 2.99 -7.85
CA ARG A 84 1.96 2.83 -6.70
C ARG A 84 1.22 2.26 -5.48
N LEU A 85 0.03 2.78 -5.20
CA LEU A 85 -0.80 2.31 -4.10
C LEU A 85 -1.25 0.86 -4.30
N ARG A 86 -1.68 0.49 -5.51
CA ARG A 86 -2.03 -0.89 -5.87
C ARG A 86 -0.84 -1.83 -5.70
N ASP A 87 0.35 -1.42 -6.15
CA ASP A 87 1.56 -2.23 -6.03
C ASP A 87 1.95 -2.45 -4.55
N ALA A 88 1.82 -1.43 -3.70
CA ALA A 88 2.06 -1.53 -2.26
C ALA A 88 1.06 -2.50 -1.57
N ILE A 89 -0.24 -2.39 -1.87
CA ILE A 89 -1.28 -3.29 -1.34
C ILE A 89 -1.02 -4.75 -1.77
N ASN A 90 -0.71 -4.96 -3.06
CA ASN A 90 -0.39 -6.28 -3.58
C ASN A 90 0.89 -6.85 -2.95
N GLY A 91 1.90 -6.00 -2.74
CA GLY A 91 3.14 -6.35 -2.06
C GLY A 91 2.89 -6.78 -0.61
N SER A 92 2.05 -6.03 0.11
CA SER A 92 1.58 -6.35 1.47
C SER A 92 0.92 -7.73 1.51
N TYR A 93 -0.06 -7.99 0.64
CA TYR A 93 -0.79 -9.25 0.60
C TYR A 93 0.13 -10.45 0.31
N ARG A 94 0.97 -10.37 -0.74
CA ARG A 94 1.89 -11.45 -1.12
C ARG A 94 2.88 -11.77 -0.01
N THR A 95 3.35 -10.74 0.69
CA THR A 95 4.31 -10.90 1.78
C THR A 95 3.65 -11.54 3.01
N ALA A 96 2.44 -11.11 3.38
CA ALA A 96 1.67 -11.72 4.48
C ALA A 96 1.34 -13.20 4.21
N VAL A 97 0.98 -13.55 2.97
CA VAL A 97 0.75 -14.94 2.56
C VAL A 97 2.03 -15.76 2.65
N ALA A 98 3.17 -15.24 2.15
CA ALA A 98 4.44 -15.93 2.22
C ALA A 98 4.85 -16.26 3.67
N PHE A 99 4.67 -15.31 4.60
CA PHE A 99 4.96 -15.53 6.02
C PHE A 99 4.03 -16.57 6.66
N SER A 100 2.74 -16.56 6.30
CA SER A 100 1.79 -17.56 6.79
C SER A 100 2.16 -18.98 6.32
N VAL A 101 2.58 -19.13 5.06
CA VAL A 101 3.02 -20.41 4.48
C VAL A 101 4.33 -20.89 5.12
N GLU A 102 5.31 -20.01 5.32
CA GLU A 102 6.59 -20.36 5.95
C GLU A 102 6.41 -20.79 7.42
N ARG A 103 5.46 -20.18 8.15
CA ARG A 103 5.12 -20.59 9.50
C ARG A 103 4.50 -21.99 9.53
N ALA A 104 3.61 -22.30 8.59
CA ALA A 104 2.97 -23.60 8.49
C ALA A 104 3.96 -24.74 8.18
N THR A 105 4.90 -24.52 7.25
CA THR A 105 5.91 -25.53 6.89
C THR A 105 6.97 -25.72 7.97
N SER A 106 7.33 -24.65 8.69
CA SER A 106 8.27 -24.75 9.82
C SER A 106 7.70 -25.55 10.99
N ILE A 107 6.38 -25.50 11.21
CA ILE A 107 5.69 -26.32 12.22
C ILE A 107 5.63 -27.79 11.79
N GLN A 108 5.47 -28.07 10.50
CA GLN A 108 5.41 -29.44 9.96
C GLN A 108 6.77 -30.14 9.90
N GLY A 109 7.88 -29.41 9.75
CA GLY A 109 9.23 -30.00 9.71
C GLY A 109 9.84 -30.31 11.08
N ALA A 110 9.18 -29.90 12.17
CA ALA A 110 9.64 -30.09 13.55
C ALA A 110 8.86 -31.17 14.32
N ALA A 111 7.92 -31.86 13.66
CA ALA A 111 7.13 -32.98 14.19
C ALA A 111 7.56 -34.30 13.54
#